data_AF-A0A2J8ILC3-F1
#
_entry.id   AF-A0A2J8ILC3-F1
#
_cell.length_a   1.000
_cell.length_b   1.000
_cell.length_c   1.000
_cell.angle_alpha   90.00
_cell.angle_beta   90.00
_cell.angle_gamma   90.00
#
_symmetry.space_group_name_H-M   'P 1'
#
loop_
_entity.id
_entity.type
_entity.pdbx_description
1 polymer ?
#
loop_
_entity_poly.entity_id
_entity_poly.type
_entity_poly.pdbx_seq_one_letter_code
_entity_poly.pdbx_strand_id
1 'polypeptide(L)'
;GDEQWILAEVVSYSHATNKYEALFQKEQLVLALYPQTTCFYRALIHAPPQRPQDDYSVLFEDTSYADGYSPPLNVAQRYVVACKEPKKK
;
A
#
# COMPACT_ATOMS: atom_id res chain seq x y z
N GLY A 1 -19.52 -14.70 12.97
CA GLY A 1 -18.46 -13.78 12.54
C GLY A 1 -19.15 -12.49 12.23
N ASP A 2 -18.94 -11.47 13.06
CA ASP A 2 -19.60 -10.19 12.90
C ASP A 2 -19.03 -9.47 11.67
N GLU A 3 -19.89 -9.18 10.70
CA GLU A 3 -19.51 -8.42 9.51
C GLU A 3 -19.48 -6.93 9.86
N GLN A 4 -18.33 -6.28 9.66
CA GLN A 4 -18.14 -4.85 9.93
C GLN A 4 -18.05 -4.07 8.62
N TRP A 5 -18.92 -3.07 8.46
CA TRP A 5 -18.82 -2.13 7.35
C TRP A 5 -17.72 -1.11 7.61
N ILE A 6 -16.91 -0.86 6.58
CA ILE A 6 -15.85 0.15 6.59
C ILE A 6 -16.05 1.12 5.42
N LEU A 7 -15.67 2.38 5.63
CA LEU A 7 -15.49 3.32 4.52
C LEU A 7 -14.16 2.98 3.84
N ALA A 8 -14.16 2.77 2.52
CA ALA A 8 -12.96 2.50 1.76
C ALA A 8 -13.00 3.15 0.37
N GLU A 9 -11.83 3.46 -0.17
CA GLU A 9 -11.67 3.83 -1.58
C GLU A 9 -11.45 2.55 -2.41
N VAL A 10 -12.10 2.46 -3.56
CA VAL A 10 -11.88 1.35 -4.49
C VAL A 10 -10.52 1.54 -5.17
N VAL A 11 -9.62 0.56 -4.99
CA VAL A 11 -8.30 0.53 -5.63
C VAL A 11 -8.43 -0.01 -7.06
N SER A 12 -9.17 -1.10 -7.25
CA SER A 12 -9.32 -1.74 -8.55
C SER A 12 -10.68 -2.45 -8.68
N TYR A 13 -11.09 -2.76 -9.91
CA TYR A 13 -12.25 -3.60 -10.19
C TYR A 13 -11.89 -4.70 -11.19
N SER A 14 -12.23 -5.94 -10.85
CA SER A 14 -11.97 -7.12 -11.66
C SER A 14 -13.25 -7.56 -12.39
N HIS A 15 -13.30 -7.34 -13.71
CA HIS A 15 -14.41 -7.81 -14.55
C HIS A 15 -14.53 -9.34 -14.57
N ALA A 16 -13.40 -10.07 -14.46
CA ALA A 16 -13.39 -11.54 -14.50
C ALA A 16 -14.08 -12.17 -13.28
N THR A 17 -14.01 -11.50 -12.13
CA THR A 17 -14.57 -12.02 -10.86
C THR A 17 -15.76 -11.20 -10.35
N ASN A 18 -16.09 -10.09 -11.03
CA ASN A 18 -17.08 -9.10 -10.61
C ASN A 18 -16.88 -8.62 -9.16
N LYS A 19 -15.62 -8.36 -8.78
CA LYS A 19 -15.22 -7.95 -7.43
C LYS A 19 -14.47 -6.63 -7.45
N TYR A 20 -14.72 -5.81 -6.42
CA TYR A 20 -13.95 -4.61 -6.11
C TYR A 20 -12.82 -4.96 -5.15
N GLU A 21 -11.64 -4.41 -5.41
CA GLU A 21 -10.50 -4.46 -4.49
C GLU A 21 -10.39 -3.10 -3.82
N ALA A 22 -10.49 -3.08 -2.49
CA ALA A 22 -10.38 -1.87 -1.68
C ALA A 22 -9.02 -1.73 -0.98
N LEU A 23 -8.16 -2.75 -1.07
CA LEU A 23 -6.83 -2.78 -0.46
C LEU A 23 -5.77 -3.03 -1.53
N PHE A 24 -4.63 -2.35 -1.39
CA PHE A 24 -3.45 -2.63 -2.20
C PHE A 24 -2.91 -4.03 -1.87
N GLN A 25 -2.56 -4.80 -2.89
CA GLN A 25 -2.09 -6.18 -2.72
C GLN A 25 -0.58 -6.25 -2.57
N LYS A 26 -0.07 -7.36 -2.02
CA LYS A 26 1.38 -7.62 -1.91
C LYS A 26 2.07 -7.39 -3.26
N GLU A 27 3.28 -6.82 -3.22
CA GLU A 27 4.11 -6.45 -4.36
C GLU A 27 3.55 -5.32 -5.24
N GLN A 28 2.43 -4.70 -4.87
CA GLN A 28 1.92 -3.53 -5.57
C GLN A 28 2.75 -2.27 -5.27
N LEU A 29 3.08 -1.51 -6.31
CA LEU A 29 3.78 -0.23 -6.19
C LEU A 29 2.81 0.88 -5.74
N VAL A 30 3.16 1.55 -4.65
CA VAL A 30 2.39 2.63 -4.03
C VAL A 30 3.29 3.81 -3.67
N LEU A 31 2.66 4.94 -3.33
CA LEU A 31 3.31 6.01 -2.58
C LEU A 31 2.85 5.92 -1.14
N ALA A 32 3.80 5.84 -0.20
CA ALA A 32 3.52 5.74 1.24
C ALA A 32 4.24 6.86 2.01
N LEU A 33 3.64 7.36 3.08
CA LEU A 33 4.27 8.35 3.96
C LEU A 33 5.37 7.67 4.79
N TYR A 34 6.62 8.15 4.69
CA TYR A 34 7.71 7.60 5.47
C TYR A 34 7.53 7.93 6.97
N PRO A 35 7.73 6.95 7.90
CA PRO A 35 7.50 7.17 9.33
C PRO A 35 8.20 8.43 9.86
N GLN A 36 7.50 9.21 10.69
CA GLN A 36 7.98 10.46 11.28
C GLN A 36 8.32 11.58 10.29
N THR A 37 7.80 11.53 9.05
CA THR A 37 7.97 12.60 8.05
C THR A 37 6.63 13.08 7.49
N THR A 38 6.68 14.13 6.67
CA THR A 38 5.52 14.66 5.92
C THR A 38 5.60 14.34 4.42
N CYS A 39 6.50 13.43 4.00
CA CYS A 39 6.81 13.17 2.60
C CYS A 39 6.41 11.74 2.19
N PHE A 40 5.84 11.61 1.00
CA PHE A 40 5.49 10.32 0.40
C PHE A 40 6.63 9.82 -0.50
N TYR A 41 6.93 8.53 -0.41
CA TYR A 41 7.99 7.88 -1.18
C TYR A 41 7.46 6.59 -1.81
N ARG A 42 8.16 6.12 -2.84
CA ARG A 42 7.84 4.86 -3.52
C ARG A 42 8.08 3.68 -2.59
N ALA A 43 7.10 2.81 -2.52
CA ALA A 43 7.17 1.60 -1.73
C ALA A 43 6.42 0.45 -2.38
N LEU A 44 6.84 -0.78 -2.07
CA LEU A 44 6.09 -1.99 -2.39
C LEU A 44 5.29 -2.44 -1.17
N ILE A 45 4.06 -2.89 -1.37
CA ILE A 45 3.31 -3.54 -0.29
C ILE A 45 3.98 -4.87 0.08
N HIS A 46 4.43 -4.99 1.32
CA HIS A 46 4.91 -6.25 1.89
C HIS A 46 3.72 -7.13 2.32
N ALA A 47 2.77 -6.53 3.06
CA ALA A 47 1.54 -7.19 3.51
C ALA A 47 0.38 -6.19 3.65
N PRO A 48 -0.83 -6.54 3.14
CA PRO A 48 -2.03 -5.76 3.40
C PRO A 48 -2.55 -5.95 4.83
N PRO A 49 -3.29 -4.97 5.37
CA PRO A 49 -3.92 -5.08 6.68
C PRO A 49 -4.93 -6.24 6.71
N GLN A 50 -4.95 -7.01 7.81
CA GLN A 50 -5.89 -8.11 7.98
C GLN A 50 -7.17 -7.69 8.69
N ARG A 51 -7.11 -6.58 9.46
CA ARG A 51 -8.25 -5.98 10.14
C ARG A 51 -8.37 -4.50 9.78
N PRO A 52 -9.56 -3.89 9.90
CA PRO A 52 -9.78 -2.47 9.58
C PRO A 52 -8.83 -1.48 10.26
N GLN A 53 -8.37 -1.81 11.46
CA GLN A 53 -7.48 -0.98 12.28
C GLN A 53 -5.98 -1.27 12.05
N ASP A 54 -5.65 -2.29 11.26
CA ASP A 54 -4.26 -2.65 11.01
C ASP A 54 -3.66 -1.72 9.94
N ASP A 55 -2.34 -1.54 10.02
CA ASP A 55 -1.56 -0.78 9.05
C ASP A 55 -1.14 -1.66 7.87
N TYR A 56 -0.72 -1.02 6.77
CA TYR A 56 0.04 -1.70 5.73
C TYR A 56 1.47 -1.92 6.22
N SER A 57 2.04 -3.07 5.87
CA SER A 57 3.48 -3.27 5.91
C SER A 57 4.05 -2.99 4.52
N VAL A 58 5.02 -2.09 4.41
CA VAL A 58 5.60 -1.65 3.13
C VAL A 58 7.14 -1.69 3.15
N LEU A 59 7.73 -1.85 1.95
CA LEU A 59 9.17 -1.78 1.70
C LEU A 59 9.44 -0.53 0.88
N PHE A 60 10.10 0.48 1.45
CA PHE A 60 10.46 1.70 0.73
C PHE A 60 11.65 1.46 -0.19
N GLU A 61 11.65 2.07 -1.37
CA GLU A 61 12.86 2.11 -2.22
C GLU A 61 13.93 2.96 -1.51
N ASP A 62 15.06 2.35 -1.15
CA ASP A 62 16.17 3.02 -0.45
C ASP A 62 17.51 2.41 -0.88
N THR A 63 18.31 3.22 -1.59
CA THR A 63 19.61 2.82 -2.15
C THR A 63 20.71 2.65 -1.09
N SER A 64 20.41 2.95 0.18
CA SER A 64 21.32 2.70 1.30
C SER A 64 21.40 1.21 1.66
N TYR A 65 20.41 0.41 1.26
CA TYR A 65 20.37 -1.03 1.47
C TYR A 65 20.87 -1.79 0.24
N ALA A 66 21.48 -2.97 0.47
CA ALA A 66 22.09 -3.77 -0.59
C ALA A 66 21.07 -4.32 -1.62
N ASP A 67 19.84 -4.55 -1.20
CA ASP A 67 18.72 -4.99 -2.03
C ASP A 67 17.89 -3.81 -2.59
N GLY A 68 18.25 -2.57 -2.23
CA GLY A 68 17.56 -1.36 -2.64
C GLY A 68 16.24 -1.09 -1.93
N TYR A 69 15.93 -1.83 -0.85
CA TYR A 69 14.68 -1.67 -0.11
C TYR A 69 14.90 -1.56 1.40
N SER A 70 14.04 -0.79 2.07
CA SER A 70 14.00 -0.75 3.53
C SER A 70 13.49 -2.08 4.10
N PRO A 71 13.75 -2.37 5.39
CA PRO A 71 12.98 -3.36 6.15
C PRO A 71 11.46 -3.05 6.10
N PRO A 72 10.59 -4.02 6.43
CA PRO A 72 9.14 -3.79 6.52
C PRO A 72 8.81 -2.70 7.54
N LEU A 73 8.15 -1.63 7.10
CA LEU A 73 7.67 -0.53 7.93
C LEU A 73 6.14 -0.44 7.90
N ASN A 74 5.55 -0.07 9.04
CA ASN A 74 4.10 0.08 9.15
C ASN A 74 3.67 1.49 8.74
N VAL A 75 2.69 1.58 7.85
CA VAL A 75 2.10 2.83 7.39
C VAL A 75 0.57 2.70 7.41
N ALA A 76 -0.08 3.61 8.13
CA ALA A 76 -1.54 3.60 8.23
C ALA A 76 -2.21 3.74 6.84
N GLN A 77 -3.36 3.10 6.68
CA GLN A 77 -4.08 3.02 5.40
C GLN A 77 -4.32 4.39 4.75
N ARG A 78 -4.60 5.43 5.55
CA ARG A 78 -4.81 6.83 5.10
C ARG A 78 -3.59 7.44 4.39
N TYR A 79 -2.40 6.91 4.64
CA TYR A 79 -1.14 7.44 4.15
C TYR A 79 -0.47 6.52 3.12
N VAL A 80 -1.24 5.62 2.52
CA VAL A 80 -0.83 4.81 1.36
C VAL A 80 -1.76 5.14 0.20
N VAL A 81 -1.19 5.60 -0.91
CA VAL A 81 -1.94 6.03 -2.09
C VAL A 81 -1.39 5.40 -3.36
N ALA A 82 -2.22 5.30 -4.40
CA ALA A 82 -1.82 4.75 -5.68
C ALA A 82 -0.66 5.54 -6.29
N CYS A 83 0.39 4.85 -6.74
CA CYS A 83 1.47 5.48 -7.49
C CYS A 83 0.98 5.76 -8.92
N LYS A 84 0.61 7.02 -9.19
CA LYS A 84 0.13 7.48 -10.51
C LYS A 84 1.25 7.92 -11.46
N GLU A 85 2.51 7.55 -11.20
CA GLU A 85 3.58 7.90 -12.13
C GLU A 85 3.37 7.19 -13.48
N PRO A 86 3.28 7.93 -14.60
CA PRO A 86 3.32 7.29 -15.90
C PRO A 86 4.69 6.64 -16.05
N LYS A 87 4.74 5.33 -16.33
CA LYS A 87 5.96 4.71 -16.87
C LYS A 87 6.37 5.55 -18.09
N LYS A 88 7.43 6.35 -17.97
CA LYS A 88 8.07 6.97 -19.13
C LYS A 88 8.52 5.80 -20.01
N LYS A 89 7.88 5.70 -21.18
CA LYS A 89 8.25 4.79 -22.25
C LYS A 89 9.59 5.21 -22.84
#